data_AF-A0AAW4X2U3-F1
#
_entry.id   AF-A0AAW4X2U3-F1
#
_cell.length_a   1.000
_cell.length_b   1.000
_cell.length_c   1.000
_cell.angle_alpha   90.00
_cell.angle_beta   90.00
_cell.angle_gamma   90.00
#
_symmetry.space_group_name_H-M   'P 1'
#
loop_
_entity.id
_entity.type
_entity.pdbx_description
1 polymer ?
#
loop_
_entity_poly.entity_id
_entity_poly.type
_entity_poly.pdbx_seq_one_letter_code
_entity_poly.pdbx_strand_id
1 'polypeptide(L)' 'FKSRKYSQSYNSKYVNGNIKVLDCHHIKLPKLGIVYFRAGRLPMGKIKNVTVRLNVAGQYYITVLVE' A
#
# COMPACT_ATOMS: atom_id res chain seq x y z
N PHE A 1 5.00 -27.54 16.89
CA PHE A 1 5.87 -26.34 16.83
C PHE A 1 5.00 -25.16 16.35
N LYS A 2 4.79 -24.11 17.16
CA LYS A 2 3.98 -22.94 16.75
C LYS A 2 4.93 -21.89 16.12
N SER A 3 4.89 -21.69 14.80
CA SER A 3 5.62 -20.58 14.17
C SER A 3 5.03 -19.24 14.61
N ARG A 4 5.88 -18.32 15.09
CA ARG A 4 5.49 -16.94 15.37
C ARG A 4 5.05 -16.28 14.07
N LYS A 5 3.77 -15.90 13.98
CA LYS A 5 3.24 -15.13 12.85
C LYS A 5 3.60 -13.66 13.07
N TYR A 6 4.62 -13.16 12.37
CA TYR A 6 5.01 -11.75 12.42
C TYR A 6 4.15 -10.92 11.46
N SER A 7 3.62 -9.80 11.94
CA SER A 7 3.05 -8.77 11.08
C SER A 7 4.17 -8.15 10.25
N GLN A 8 4.11 -8.29 8.93
CA GLN A 8 5.12 -7.73 8.02
C GLN A 8 4.68 -6.34 7.59
N SER A 9 5.61 -5.40 7.51
CA SER A 9 5.33 -4.09 6.95
C SER A 9 6.47 -3.64 6.08
N TYR A 10 6.15 -2.91 5.01
CA TYR A 10 7.15 -2.20 4.24
C TYR A 10 6.67 -0.78 3.95
N ASN A 11 7.65 0.11 3.87
CA ASN A 11 7.47 1.49 3.47
C ASN A 11 8.12 1.68 2.09
N SER A 12 7.51 2.50 1.25
CA SER A 12 8.09 2.90 -0.02
C SER A 12 7.78 4.37 -0.32
N LYS A 13 8.84 5.12 -0.58
CA LYS A 13 8.76 6.51 -1.03
C LYS A 13 8.35 6.55 -2.50
N TYR A 14 7.63 7.61 -2.86
CA TYR A 14 7.35 7.93 -4.25
C TYR A 14 8.66 8.32 -4.96
N VAL A 15 9.08 7.51 -5.93
CA VAL A 15 10.26 7.76 -6.77
C VAL A 15 9.88 7.49 -8.21
N ASN A 16 10.01 8.50 -9.06
CA ASN A 16 9.82 8.41 -10.51
C ASN A 16 8.52 7.71 -10.96
N GLY A 17 7.42 7.89 -10.21
CA GLY A 17 6.12 7.29 -10.57
C GLY A 17 5.97 5.80 -10.28
N ASN A 18 6.77 5.23 -9.38
CA ASN A 18 6.65 3.85 -8.91
C ASN A 18 5.32 3.56 -8.19
N ILE A 19 4.70 4.58 -7.59
CA ILE A 19 3.43 4.51 -6.87
C ILE A 19 2.43 5.41 -7.59
N LYS A 20 1.34 4.82 -8.10
CA LYS A 20 0.29 5.56 -8.81
C LYS A 20 -1.08 4.94 -8.56
N VAL A 21 -2.08 5.78 -8.35
CA VAL A 21 -3.48 5.34 -8.44
C VAL A 21 -3.82 5.28 -9.93
N LEU A 22 -4.20 4.10 -10.41
CA LEU A 22 -4.56 3.85 -11.81
C LEU A 22 -6.05 4.08 -12.01
N ASP A 23 -6.86 3.56 -11.09
CA ASP A 23 -8.33 3.66 -11.11
C ASP A 23 -8.86 3.97 -9.71
N CYS A 24 -10.18 4.15 -9.60
CA CYS A 24 -10.89 4.24 -8.31
C CYS A 24 -10.66 3.03 -7.40
N HIS A 25 -10.21 1.90 -7.96
CA HIS A 25 -10.01 0.64 -7.25
C HIS A 25 -8.64 0.00 -7.48
N HIS A 26 -7.74 0.58 -8.27
CA HIS A 26 -6.44 -0.02 -8.58
C HIS A 26 -5.30 0.93 -8.26
N ILE A 27 -4.32 0.44 -7.50
CA ILE A 27 -3.10 1.17 -7.16
C ILE A 27 -1.88 0.34 -7.58
N LYS A 28 -0.94 1.00 -8.24
CA LYS A 28 0.38 0.45 -8.56
C LYS A 28 1.32 0.68 -7.38
N LEU A 29 1.93 -0.39 -6.90
CA LEU A 29 2.93 -0.42 -5.85
C LEU A 29 4.22 -1.08 -6.37
N PRO A 30 5.39 -0.69 -5.84
CA PRO A 30 6.66 -1.19 -6.37
C PRO A 30 6.90 -2.69 -6.12
N LYS A 31 6.47 -3.24 -4.98
CA LYS A 31 6.68 -4.66 -4.64
C LYS A 31 5.51 -5.58 -5.01
N LEU A 32 4.29 -5.06 -4.95
CA LEU A 32 3.07 -5.82 -5.16
C LEU A 32 2.49 -5.64 -6.58
N GLY A 33 3.04 -4.71 -7.37
CA GLY A 33 2.50 -4.39 -8.68
C GLY A 33 1.14 -3.69 -8.59
N ILE A 34 0.25 -3.98 -9.53
CA ILE A 34 -1.09 -3.42 -9.56
C ILE A 34 -1.97 -4.24 -8.62
N VAL A 35 -2.49 -3.59 -7.58
CA VAL A 35 -3.36 -4.24 -6.59
C VAL A 35 -4.71 -3.56 -6.52
N TYR A 36 -5.74 -4.37 -6.32
CA TYR A 36 -7.07 -3.90 -6.02
C TYR A 36 -7.12 -3.33 -4.60
N PHE A 37 -7.75 -2.18 -4.44
CA PHE A 37 -7.99 -1.57 -3.14
C PHE A 37 -9.42 -1.04 -3.04
N ARG A 38 -9.91 -1.00 -1.80
CA ARG A 38 -11.14 -0.27 -1.45
C ARG A 38 -10.75 0.82 -0.48
N ALA A 39 -11.03 2.06 -0.86
CA ALA A 39 -10.89 3.21 0.02
C ALA A 39 -12.20 4.00 0.01
N GLY A 40 -12.62 4.50 1.17
CA GLY A 40 -13.76 5.43 1.25
C GLY A 40 -13.44 6.80 0.61
N ARG A 41 -12.17 7.19 0.59
CA ARG A 41 -11.67 8.40 -0.05
C ARG A 41 -10.42 8.09 -0.87
N LEU A 42 -10.40 8.53 -2.12
CA LEU A 42 -9.21 8.43 -2.97
C LEU A 42 -8.15 9.43 -2.48
N PRO A 43 -6.87 9.04 -2.42
CA PRO A 43 -5.79 9.97 -2.09
C PRO A 43 -5.66 10.99 -3.23
N MET A 44 -6.23 12.19 -3.01
CA MET A 44 -6.13 13.33 -3.91
C MET A 44 -4.91 14.16 -3.54
N GLY A 45 -3.94 14.28 -4.45
CA GLY A 45 -2.73 15.07 -4.28
C GLY A 45 -1.46 14.29 -4.64
N LYS A 46 -0.29 14.87 -4.32
CA LYS A 46 1.00 14.25 -4.62
C LYS A 46 1.35 13.24 -3.53
N ILE A 47 1.43 11.97 -3.90
CA ILE A 47 1.84 10.90 -2.98
C ILE A 47 3.32 11.08 -2.64
N LYS A 48 3.65 11.23 -1.36
CA LYS A 48 5.04 11.24 -0.86
C LYS A 48 5.53 9.85 -0.50
N ASN A 49 4.69 9.11 0.20
CA ASN A 49 5.11 7.85 0.80
C ASN A 49 3.92 6.90 1.01
N VAL A 50 4.18 5.60 0.88
CA VAL A 50 3.19 4.56 1.14
C VAL A 50 3.74 3.56 2.14
N THR A 51 2.92 3.20 3.13
CA THR A 51 3.22 2.13 4.08
C THR A 51 2.21 1.01 3.89
N VAL A 52 2.68 -0.20 3.62
CA VAL A 52 1.85 -1.39 3.51
C VAL A 52 2.12 -2.27 4.71
N ARG A 53 1.04 -2.68 5.39
CA ARG A 53 1.08 -3.56 6.56
C ARG A 53 0.30 -4.83 6.24
N LEU A 54 0.88 -5.97 6.52
CA LEU A 54 0.28 -7.29 6.45
C LEU A 54 -0.01 -7.76 7.86
N ASN A 55 -1.29 -7.89 8.18
CA ASN A 55 -1.71 -8.46 9.46
C ASN A 55 -1.53 -9.97 9.47
N VAL A 56 -1.51 -10.55 10.68
CA VAL A 56 -1.39 -12.00 10.91
C VAL A 56 -2.52 -12.80 10.24
N ALA A 57 -3.66 -12.15 9.97
CA ALA A 57 -4.79 -12.70 9.22
C ALA A 57 -4.59 -12.72 7.69
N GLY A 58 -3.45 -12.24 7.16
CA GLY A 58 -3.19 -12.17 5.72
C GLY A 58 -3.81 -10.96 5.01
N GLN A 59 -4.34 -10.00 5.77
CA GLN A 59 -4.97 -8.80 5.23
C GLN A 59 -3.94 -7.67 5.05
N TYR A 60 -3.97 -7.03 3.88
CA TYR A 60 -3.15 -5.86 3.58
C TYR A 60 -3.88 -4.57 3.95
N TYR A 61 -3.18 -3.70 4.67
CA TYR A 61 -3.60 -2.34 4.99
C TYR A 61 -2.59 -1.36 4.42
N ILE A 62 -3.07 -0.34 3.73
CA ILE A 62 -2.23 0.64 3.04
C ILE A 62 -2.48 2.01 3.65
N THR A 63 -1.40 2.71 4.02
CA THR A 63 -1.42 4.10 4.46
C THR A 63 -0.69 4.93 3.42
N VAL A 64 -1.41 5.87 2.80
CA VAL A 64 -0.86 6.78 1.79
C VAL A 64 -0.65 8.14 2.44
N LEU A 65 0.58 8.62 2.47
CA LEU A 65 0.92 9.98 2.87
C LEU A 65 0.91 10.85 1.62
N VAL A 66 -0.01 11.81 1.61
CA VAL A 66 -0.20 12.80 0.55
C VAL A 66 0.28 14.15 1.07
N GLU A 67 0.88 14.94 0.19
CA GLU A 67 1.30 16.33 0.45
C GLU A 67 0.16 17.33 0.27
#